data_AF-A0A6U0S666-F1
#
_entry.id   AF-A0A6U0S666-F1
#
_cell.length_a   1.000
_cell.length_b   1.000
_cell.length_c   1.000
_cell.angle_alpha   90.00
_cell.angle_beta   90.00
_cell.angle_gamma   90.00
#
_symmetry.space_group_name_H-M   'P 1'
#
loop_
_entity.id
_entity.type
_entity.pdbx_description
1 polymer ?
#
loop_
_entity_poly.entity_id
_entity_poly.type
_entity_poly.pdbx_seq_one_letter_code
_entity_poly.pdbx_strand_id
1 'polypeptide(L)'
;MKLSGALLFIGLSSAGAFAPSLFGTPKVLKTSLQEKIRPATEKSDELRFGWDGSQARGGAVDDSKPARMLDAIREVEETIPDDCEIFNANLEMSSDEITFEEVIEIIDIHYEYGLIEFKNGDIVNKQGENEGTAKVLSYAALSNFDNETTLKLWGQYYRDVLKNPDGDDHQNIRNFMKTGWEGVPFENGIALTKKNVGENEWDAFAESWIP
;
A
#
# COMPACT_ATOMS: atom_id res chain seq x y z
N MET A 1 40.12 -48.01 -18.49
CA MET A 1 40.84 -48.45 -17.26
C MET A 1 39.94 -48.14 -16.05
N LYS A 2 39.87 -48.89 -14.92
CA LYS A 2 40.93 -49.30 -13.94
C LYS A 2 41.62 -48.07 -13.31
N LEU A 3 41.85 -47.87 -11.99
CA LEU A 3 41.54 -48.53 -10.67
C LEU A 3 41.72 -47.43 -9.56
N SER A 4 41.36 -47.52 -8.27
CA SER A 4 40.28 -48.23 -7.53
C SER A 4 40.40 -47.98 -5.99
N GLY A 5 39.29 -47.79 -5.26
CA GLY A 5 39.23 -47.83 -3.78
C GLY A 5 39.52 -46.51 -3.02
N ALA A 6 39.36 -46.42 -1.69
CA ALA A 6 38.86 -47.44 -0.74
C ALA A 6 38.23 -46.84 0.56
N LEU A 7 37.57 -47.73 1.30
CA LEU A 7 36.76 -47.60 2.52
C LEU A 7 37.45 -47.05 3.80
N LEU A 8 36.61 -46.45 4.66
CA LEU A 8 36.45 -46.70 6.11
C LEU A 8 37.61 -46.44 7.11
N PHE A 9 37.29 -45.76 8.22
CA PHE A 9 37.75 -46.17 9.57
C PHE A 9 36.71 -45.81 10.65
N ILE A 10 36.75 -46.54 11.77
CA ILE A 10 35.81 -46.43 12.91
C ILE A 10 36.60 -46.10 14.18
N GLY A 11 36.05 -45.29 15.08
CA GLY A 11 36.60 -45.04 16.42
C GLY A 11 35.49 -44.83 17.46
N LEU A 12 35.59 -45.48 18.61
CA LEU A 12 34.61 -45.45 19.70
C LEU A 12 35.35 -45.50 21.06
N SER A 13 34.66 -45.08 22.14
CA SER A 13 35.09 -45.25 23.55
C SER A 13 36.35 -44.47 23.99
N SER A 14 36.58 -44.19 25.29
CA SER A 14 35.81 -44.44 26.52
C SER A 14 36.07 -43.37 27.58
N ALA A 15 35.22 -43.31 28.62
CA ALA A 15 35.36 -42.38 29.74
C ALA A 15 36.46 -42.77 30.76
N GLY A 16 36.87 -41.79 31.58
CA GLY A 16 37.65 -41.99 32.80
C GLY A 16 37.30 -40.89 33.81
N ALA A 17 36.98 -41.26 35.04
CA ALA A 17 36.45 -40.35 36.07
C ALA A 17 37.44 -40.17 37.23
N PHE A 18 37.38 -39.01 37.90
CA PHE A 18 37.99 -38.82 39.22
C PHE A 18 37.19 -37.83 40.07
N ALA A 19 37.00 -38.18 41.34
CA ALA A 19 36.56 -37.31 42.42
C ALA A 19 37.38 -37.71 43.68
N PRO A 20 37.58 -36.78 44.64
CA PRO A 20 36.75 -36.86 45.84
C PRO A 20 36.32 -35.49 46.40
N SER A 21 35.48 -35.54 47.44
CA SER A 21 34.87 -34.41 48.15
C SER A 21 35.73 -33.95 49.34
N LEU A 22 35.53 -32.71 49.84
CA LEU A 22 35.03 -32.46 51.21
C LEU A 22 34.91 -30.97 51.62
N PHE A 23 33.97 -30.72 52.56
CA PHE A 23 33.72 -29.52 53.39
C PHE A 23 33.33 -28.18 52.73
N GLY A 24 32.26 -27.54 53.26
CA GLY A 24 31.94 -26.13 52.99
C GLY A 24 30.46 -25.72 53.05
N THR A 25 29.84 -25.69 54.24
CA THR A 25 28.63 -24.87 54.49
C THR A 25 28.93 -23.93 55.67
N PRO A 26 28.51 -22.64 55.63
CA PRO A 26 27.11 -22.32 55.95
C PRO A 26 26.49 -21.06 55.29
N LYS A 27 25.17 -20.92 55.46
CA LYS A 27 24.36 -19.66 55.44
C LYS A 27 24.49 -18.69 54.26
N VAL A 28 23.50 -18.73 53.37
CA VAL A 28 22.97 -17.53 52.68
C VAL A 28 21.94 -16.85 53.60
N LEU A 29 21.90 -15.52 53.62
CA LEU A 29 20.93 -14.74 54.41
C LEU A 29 19.50 -14.85 53.84
N LYS A 30 18.50 -14.90 54.72
CA LYS A 30 17.10 -14.62 54.37
C LYS A 30 16.81 -13.13 54.55
N THR A 31 16.93 -12.34 53.49
CA THR A 31 16.37 -10.98 53.43
C THR A 31 14.91 -11.03 52.99
N SER A 32 14.01 -11.05 53.97
CA SER A 32 12.55 -11.02 53.74
C SER A 32 12.09 -9.60 53.39
N LEU A 33 12.01 -9.27 52.10
CA LEU A 33 11.19 -8.16 51.64
C LEU A 33 9.73 -8.63 51.54
N GLN A 34 8.87 -8.11 52.42
CA GLN A 34 7.42 -8.29 52.31
C GLN A 34 6.87 -7.24 51.33
N GLU A 35 6.78 -7.59 50.05
CA GLU A 35 5.97 -6.81 49.12
C GLU A 35 4.49 -6.93 49.50
N LYS A 36 3.91 -5.82 49.94
CA LYS A 36 2.47 -5.72 50.19
C LYS A 36 1.74 -5.56 48.86
N ILE A 37 1.64 -6.67 48.13
CA ILE A 37 0.92 -6.76 46.85
C ILE A 37 -0.47 -6.15 47.02
N ARG A 38 -0.77 -5.14 46.20
CA ARG A 38 -2.11 -4.55 46.11
C ARG A 38 -3.00 -5.57 45.38
N PRO A 39 -4.26 -5.79 45.79
CA PRO A 39 -5.17 -6.63 45.00
C PRO A 39 -5.28 -6.07 43.58
N ALA A 40 -5.49 -6.96 42.60
CA ALA A 40 -5.58 -6.56 41.20
C ALA A 40 -6.69 -5.52 41.01
N THR A 41 -6.34 -4.35 40.48
CA THR A 41 -7.31 -3.33 40.11
C THR A 41 -8.14 -3.85 38.93
N GLU A 42 -9.47 -3.76 39.00
CA GLU A 42 -10.33 -4.09 37.86
C GLU A 42 -10.14 -3.05 36.75
N LYS A 43 -9.21 -3.36 35.84
CA LYS A 43 -9.08 -2.78 34.50
C LYS A 43 -8.88 -3.88 33.46
N SER A 44 -9.80 -4.84 33.46
CA SER A 44 -10.11 -5.63 32.27
C SER A 44 -10.92 -4.75 31.30
N ASP A 45 -10.29 -3.72 30.76
CA ASP A 45 -10.74 -3.03 29.55
C ASP A 45 -10.55 -4.04 28.39
N GLU A 46 -11.43 -5.04 28.32
CA GLU A 46 -11.35 -6.13 27.35
C GLU A 46 -11.49 -5.58 25.92
N LEU A 47 -10.38 -5.55 25.18
CA LEU A 47 -10.42 -5.43 23.73
C LEU A 47 -11.06 -6.69 23.14
N ARG A 48 -12.39 -6.72 23.15
CA ARG A 48 -13.23 -7.80 22.62
C ARG A 48 -13.18 -7.83 21.09
N PHE A 49 -12.06 -8.30 20.56
CA PHE A 49 -11.98 -8.88 19.22
C PHE A 49 -12.91 -10.10 19.19
N GLY A 50 -14.16 -9.88 18.78
CA GLY A 50 -15.20 -10.89 18.90
C GLY A 50 -15.10 -11.91 17.77
N TRP A 51 -15.09 -13.19 18.12
CA TRP A 51 -15.34 -14.28 17.17
C TRP A 51 -16.23 -15.31 17.86
N ASP A 52 -17.51 -15.35 17.47
CA ASP A 52 -18.53 -16.12 18.20
C ASP A 52 -18.74 -17.56 17.67
N GLY A 53 -17.84 -18.02 16.78
CA GLY A 53 -17.95 -19.30 16.10
C GLY A 53 -18.88 -19.27 14.88
N SER A 54 -19.56 -18.16 14.60
CA SER A 54 -20.40 -17.95 13.42
C SER A 54 -20.01 -16.72 12.60
N GLN A 55 -19.60 -15.62 13.24
CA GLN A 55 -19.12 -14.41 12.56
C GLN A 55 -18.08 -13.65 13.39
N ALA A 56 -17.25 -12.85 12.71
CA ALA A 56 -16.33 -11.90 13.33
C ALA A 56 -17.08 -10.62 13.74
N ARG A 57 -16.93 -10.20 14.99
CA ARG A 57 -17.60 -9.05 15.59
C ARG A 57 -16.57 -7.96 15.95
N GLY A 58 -16.13 -7.25 14.93
CA GLY A 58 -15.15 -6.16 15.02
C GLY A 58 -13.71 -6.69 15.12
N GLY A 59 -12.85 -6.30 14.17
CA GLY A 59 -11.47 -6.79 14.13
C GLY A 59 -10.70 -6.58 12.82
N ALA A 60 -11.32 -6.03 11.79
CA ALA A 60 -10.62 -5.45 10.67
C ALA A 60 -11.30 -4.12 10.34
N VAL A 61 -10.64 -3.01 10.69
CA VAL A 61 -10.83 -1.76 9.92
C VAL A 61 -9.93 -1.93 8.71
N ASP A 62 -10.48 -2.61 7.71
CA ASP A 62 -9.96 -2.55 6.36
C ASP A 62 -10.42 -1.19 5.79
N ASP A 63 -9.72 -0.13 6.21
CA ASP A 63 -10.00 1.26 5.81
C ASP A 63 -9.68 1.53 4.32
N SER A 64 -9.47 0.46 3.55
CA SER A 64 -9.74 0.37 2.11
C SER A 64 -11.20 0.77 1.85
N LYS A 65 -11.46 2.07 1.79
CA LYS A 65 -12.71 2.66 1.28
C LYS A 65 -13.10 1.90 0.01
N PRO A 66 -14.31 1.32 -0.09
CA PRO A 66 -14.67 0.50 -1.23
C PRO A 66 -14.50 1.31 -2.51
N ALA A 67 -13.80 0.72 -3.48
CA ALA A 67 -13.40 1.40 -4.71
C ALA A 67 -14.61 2.08 -5.36
N ARG A 68 -14.48 3.40 -5.54
CA ARG A 68 -15.62 4.27 -5.85
C ARG A 68 -15.99 4.11 -7.32
N MET A 69 -17.27 3.96 -7.62
CA MET A 69 -17.75 3.85 -9.00
C MET A 69 -17.69 5.21 -9.68
N LEU A 70 -17.02 5.30 -10.85
CA LEU A 70 -16.75 6.55 -11.55
C LEU A 70 -18.02 7.37 -11.84
N ASP A 71 -19.10 6.70 -12.24
CA ASP A 71 -20.38 7.34 -12.53
C ASP A 71 -21.01 8.00 -11.29
N ALA A 72 -20.89 7.37 -10.12
CA ALA A 72 -21.37 7.91 -8.85
C ALA A 72 -20.52 9.07 -8.31
N ILE A 73 -19.28 9.22 -8.79
CA ILE A 73 -18.45 10.42 -8.51
C ILE A 73 -18.90 11.57 -9.42
N ARG A 74 -19.16 11.28 -10.70
CA ARG A 74 -19.64 12.25 -11.69
C ARG A 74 -21.04 12.78 -11.36
N GLU A 75 -21.93 11.94 -10.83
CA GLU A 75 -23.27 12.36 -10.35
C GLU A 75 -23.22 13.35 -9.17
N VAL A 76 -22.11 13.36 -8.40
CA VAL A 76 -21.92 14.23 -7.23
C VAL A 76 -21.12 15.51 -7.56
N GLU A 77 -20.68 15.68 -8.81
CA GLU A 77 -19.87 16.82 -9.28
C GLU A 77 -18.63 17.09 -8.38
N GLU A 78 -17.92 16.04 -7.98
CA GLU A 78 -16.73 16.14 -7.13
C GLU A 78 -15.62 16.96 -7.81
N THR A 79 -15.24 18.08 -7.21
CA THR A 79 -14.25 19.00 -7.78
C THR A 79 -12.84 18.41 -7.80
N ILE A 80 -12.03 18.86 -8.75
CA ILE A 80 -10.59 18.62 -8.79
C ILE A 80 -9.92 19.55 -7.74
N PRO A 81 -8.72 19.24 -7.22
CA PRO A 81 -7.91 20.22 -6.45
C PRO A 81 -7.32 21.32 -7.34
N ASP A 82 -7.23 22.56 -6.85
CA ASP A 82 -6.71 23.72 -7.60
C ASP A 82 -5.32 23.48 -8.22
N ASP A 83 -4.39 22.88 -7.48
CA ASP A 83 -3.05 22.52 -7.97
C ASP A 83 -3.11 21.48 -9.12
N CYS A 84 -4.07 20.56 -9.07
CA CYS A 84 -4.33 19.60 -10.14
C CYS A 84 -4.97 20.27 -11.36
N GLU A 85 -5.81 21.29 -11.20
CA GLU A 85 -6.33 22.08 -12.33
C GLU A 85 -5.21 22.85 -13.05
N ILE A 86 -4.28 23.45 -12.29
CA ILE A 86 -3.08 24.11 -12.82
C ILE A 86 -2.18 23.10 -13.56
N PHE A 87 -1.97 21.91 -12.99
CA PHE A 87 -1.22 20.84 -13.64
C PHE A 87 -1.88 20.37 -14.95
N ASN A 88 -3.20 20.20 -14.94
CA ASN A 88 -3.97 19.77 -16.11
C ASN A 88 -3.86 20.79 -17.26
N ALA A 89 -3.93 22.10 -16.96
CA ALA A 89 -3.70 23.15 -17.96
C ALA A 89 -2.28 23.11 -18.55
N ASN A 90 -1.26 22.85 -17.73
CA ASN A 90 0.13 22.71 -18.19
C ASN A 90 0.32 21.47 -19.09
N LEU A 91 -0.35 20.36 -18.78
CA LEU A 91 -0.33 19.11 -19.58
C LEU A 91 -0.96 19.27 -20.98
N GLU A 92 -1.98 20.12 -21.09
CA GLU A 92 -2.55 20.51 -22.39
C GLU A 92 -1.56 21.37 -23.21
N MET A 93 -0.90 22.34 -22.56
CA MET A 93 -0.01 23.30 -23.22
C MET A 93 1.37 22.74 -23.59
N SER A 94 2.01 21.92 -22.75
CA SER A 94 3.36 21.39 -22.98
C SER A 94 3.64 20.09 -22.20
N SER A 95 3.49 18.94 -22.86
CA SER A 95 3.69 17.61 -22.27
C SER A 95 5.07 16.99 -22.47
N ASP A 96 5.99 17.69 -23.14
CA ASP A 96 7.27 17.10 -23.58
C ASP A 96 8.30 16.99 -22.44
N GLU A 97 8.20 17.86 -21.44
CA GLU A 97 9.10 17.88 -20.27
C GLU A 97 8.57 17.01 -19.12
N ILE A 98 7.24 16.92 -18.95
CA ILE A 98 6.57 16.21 -17.84
C ILE A 98 7.06 14.76 -17.69
N THR A 99 7.41 14.40 -16.47
CA THR A 99 7.82 13.05 -16.06
C THR A 99 6.67 12.27 -15.42
N PHE A 100 6.79 10.95 -15.41
CA PHE A 100 5.85 10.07 -14.71
C PHE A 100 5.93 10.27 -13.18
N GLU A 101 7.11 10.57 -12.66
CA GLU A 101 7.36 10.80 -11.24
C GLU A 101 6.60 12.02 -10.72
N GLU A 102 6.59 13.14 -11.45
CA GLU A 102 5.79 14.34 -11.14
C GLU A 102 4.28 14.05 -11.15
N VAL A 103 3.82 13.23 -12.11
CA VAL A 103 2.41 12.80 -12.20
C VAL A 103 2.01 11.94 -10.99
N ILE A 104 2.88 11.03 -10.54
CA ILE A 104 2.61 10.24 -9.34
C ILE A 104 2.72 11.09 -8.07
N GLU A 105 3.64 12.06 -8.01
CA GLU A 105 3.77 12.98 -6.87
C GLU A 105 2.51 13.84 -6.68
N ILE A 106 1.99 14.49 -7.72
CA ILE A 106 0.76 15.29 -7.59
C ILE A 106 -0.46 14.43 -7.23
N ILE A 107 -0.57 13.22 -7.79
CA ILE A 107 -1.63 12.27 -7.40
C ILE A 107 -1.48 11.90 -5.91
N ASP A 108 -0.28 11.54 -5.46
CA ASP A 108 -0.04 11.12 -4.08
C ASP A 108 -0.07 12.28 -3.06
N ILE A 109 0.04 13.54 -3.51
CA ILE A 109 -0.25 14.73 -2.68
C ILE A 109 -1.75 14.84 -2.42
N HIS A 110 -2.60 14.83 -3.45
CA HIS A 110 -4.03 15.16 -3.30
C HIS A 110 -5.00 13.97 -3.15
N TYR A 111 -4.56 12.74 -3.44
CA TYR A 111 -5.43 11.56 -3.43
C TYR A 111 -4.87 10.43 -2.54
N GLU A 112 -5.77 9.64 -1.97
CA GLU A 112 -5.47 8.37 -1.32
C GLU A 112 -5.59 7.24 -2.34
N TYR A 113 -4.57 6.39 -2.43
CA TYR A 113 -4.54 5.21 -3.29
C TYR A 113 -5.10 3.97 -2.59
N GLY A 114 -6.04 3.28 -3.25
CA GLY A 114 -6.58 1.99 -2.84
C GLY A 114 -6.14 0.86 -3.78
N LEU A 115 -5.85 -0.31 -3.20
CA LEU A 115 -5.46 -1.51 -3.96
C LEU A 115 -6.63 -2.06 -4.78
N ILE A 116 -6.54 -1.98 -6.10
CA ILE A 116 -7.61 -2.38 -7.03
C ILE A 116 -7.08 -3.30 -8.13
N GLU A 117 -7.90 -4.26 -8.57
CA GLU A 117 -7.69 -5.00 -9.82
C GLU A 117 -8.38 -4.23 -10.96
N PHE A 118 -7.66 -3.97 -12.05
CA PHE A 118 -8.19 -3.18 -13.18
C PHE A 118 -7.81 -3.78 -14.54
N LYS A 119 -8.71 -3.58 -15.51
CA LYS A 119 -8.55 -4.03 -16.89
C LYS A 119 -8.09 -2.88 -17.80
N ASN A 120 -7.25 -3.20 -18.76
CA ASN A 120 -6.74 -2.29 -19.78
C ASN A 120 -6.55 -3.03 -21.11
N GLY A 121 -7.60 -2.99 -21.95
CA GLY A 121 -7.73 -3.82 -23.15
C GLY A 121 -7.76 -5.30 -22.76
N ASP A 122 -6.86 -6.10 -23.35
CA ASP A 122 -6.73 -7.53 -23.07
C ASP A 122 -5.96 -7.87 -21.78
N ILE A 123 -5.41 -6.86 -21.07
CA ILE A 123 -4.64 -7.05 -19.83
C ILE A 123 -5.54 -6.85 -18.62
N VAL A 124 -5.48 -7.78 -17.67
CA VAL A 124 -6.00 -7.60 -16.31
C VAL A 124 -4.80 -7.49 -15.37
N ASN A 125 -4.72 -6.38 -14.65
CA ASN A 125 -3.70 -6.10 -13.63
C ASN A 125 -4.33 -6.33 -12.26
N LYS A 126 -3.78 -7.24 -11.46
CA LYS A 126 -4.32 -7.55 -10.12
C LYS A 126 -4.02 -6.42 -9.12
N GLN A 127 -4.64 -6.50 -7.94
CA GLN A 127 -4.28 -5.65 -6.80
C GLN A 127 -2.76 -5.69 -6.53
N GLY A 128 -2.11 -4.52 -6.53
CA GLY A 128 -0.66 -4.36 -6.38
C GLY A 128 0.18 -4.57 -7.65
N GLU A 129 -0.42 -4.96 -8.78
CA GLU A 129 0.25 -5.02 -10.08
C GLU A 129 0.06 -3.68 -10.83
N ASN A 130 1.16 -3.08 -11.29
CA ASN A 130 1.15 -1.83 -12.07
C ASN A 130 0.43 -0.64 -11.38
N GLU A 131 0.61 -0.47 -10.07
CA GLU A 131 -0.09 0.54 -9.24
C GLU A 131 -0.10 1.96 -9.84
N GLY A 132 1.04 2.42 -10.37
CA GLY A 132 1.13 3.74 -11.02
C GLY A 132 0.27 3.89 -12.29
N THR A 133 -0.02 2.79 -12.98
CA THR A 133 -1.01 2.77 -14.08
C THR A 133 -2.43 2.87 -13.53
N ALA A 134 -2.74 2.20 -12.42
CA ALA A 134 -4.04 2.33 -11.74
C ALA A 134 -4.28 3.78 -11.26
N LYS A 135 -3.24 4.42 -10.71
CA LYS A 135 -3.23 5.84 -10.34
C LYS A 135 -3.50 6.75 -11.55
N VAL A 136 -2.69 6.64 -12.62
CA VAL A 136 -2.85 7.46 -13.84
C VAL A 136 -4.23 7.31 -14.48
N LEU A 137 -4.71 6.08 -14.68
CA LEU A 137 -6.04 5.85 -15.27
C LEU A 137 -7.15 6.42 -14.39
N SER A 138 -7.06 6.26 -13.07
CA SER A 138 -8.06 6.82 -12.15
C SER A 138 -8.04 8.35 -12.13
N TYR A 139 -6.86 8.98 -12.14
CA TYR A 139 -6.71 10.44 -12.17
C TYR A 139 -7.22 11.05 -13.47
N ALA A 140 -6.91 10.42 -14.61
CA ALA A 140 -7.38 10.86 -15.92
C ALA A 140 -8.90 10.71 -16.08
N ALA A 141 -9.49 9.63 -15.54
CA ALA A 141 -10.92 9.43 -15.54
C ALA A 141 -11.67 10.45 -14.66
N LEU A 142 -11.10 10.79 -13.48
CA LEU A 142 -11.58 11.88 -12.61
C LEU A 142 -11.46 13.25 -13.30
N SER A 143 -10.34 13.50 -13.98
CA SER A 143 -10.08 14.73 -14.74
C SER A 143 -10.85 14.80 -16.07
N ASN A 144 -11.62 13.76 -16.42
CA ASN A 144 -12.38 13.61 -17.66
C ASN A 144 -11.53 13.79 -18.94
N PHE A 145 -10.27 13.38 -18.89
CA PHE A 145 -9.33 13.46 -20.01
C PHE A 145 -9.70 12.53 -21.16
N ASP A 146 -9.34 12.94 -22.37
CA ASP A 146 -9.42 12.12 -23.58
C ASP A 146 -8.26 11.09 -23.65
N ASN A 147 -8.27 10.25 -24.70
CA ASN A 147 -7.24 9.23 -24.87
C ASN A 147 -5.84 9.85 -25.05
N GLU A 148 -5.70 10.95 -25.80
CA GLU A 148 -4.40 11.57 -26.08
C GLU A 148 -3.82 12.26 -24.84
N THR A 149 -4.64 12.96 -24.06
CA THR A 149 -4.21 13.61 -22.82
C THR A 149 -3.88 12.60 -21.72
N THR A 150 -4.65 11.50 -21.65
CA THR A 150 -4.33 10.37 -20.77
C THR A 150 -2.98 9.74 -21.13
N LEU A 151 -2.66 9.60 -22.43
CA LEU A 151 -1.37 9.05 -22.86
C LEU A 151 -0.17 9.90 -22.41
N LYS A 152 -0.31 11.23 -22.39
CA LYS A 152 0.74 12.16 -21.90
C LYS A 152 1.10 11.94 -20.42
N LEU A 153 0.18 11.45 -19.59
CA LEU A 153 0.43 11.22 -18.15
C LEU A 153 1.45 10.11 -17.84
N TRP A 154 1.76 9.22 -18.79
CA TRP A 154 2.90 8.29 -18.64
C TRP A 154 4.26 8.93 -18.95
N GLY A 155 4.30 10.24 -19.25
CA GLY A 155 5.52 11.04 -19.37
C GLY A 155 6.55 10.43 -20.32
N GLN A 156 7.77 10.21 -19.80
CA GLN A 156 8.87 9.60 -20.55
C GLN A 156 8.52 8.21 -21.11
N TYR A 157 7.74 7.40 -20.40
CA TYR A 157 7.42 6.04 -20.85
C TYR A 157 6.53 6.02 -22.09
N TYR A 158 5.59 6.96 -22.22
CA TYR A 158 4.84 7.13 -23.47
C TYR A 158 5.75 7.62 -24.60
N ARG A 159 6.63 8.60 -24.31
CA ARG A 159 7.62 9.10 -25.28
C ARG A 159 8.60 8.01 -25.73
N ASP A 160 8.88 7.00 -24.91
CA ASP A 160 9.75 5.87 -25.25
C ASP A 160 9.02 4.77 -26.03
N VAL A 161 7.76 4.46 -25.69
CA VAL A 161 6.87 3.59 -26.50
C VAL A 161 6.74 4.12 -27.93
N LEU A 162 6.57 5.44 -28.11
CA LEU A 162 6.52 6.09 -29.42
C LEU A 162 7.82 5.97 -30.23
N LYS A 163 8.99 5.91 -29.58
CA LYS A 163 10.30 5.70 -30.24
C LYS A 163 10.52 4.24 -30.62
N ASN A 164 9.87 3.30 -29.93
CA ASN A 164 10.05 1.85 -30.05
C ASN A 164 8.73 1.15 -30.44
N PRO A 165 8.17 1.37 -31.65
CA PRO A 165 6.85 0.86 -32.01
C PRO A 165 6.74 -0.68 -31.93
N ASP A 166 7.81 -1.40 -32.28
CA ASP A 166 7.87 -2.87 -32.27
C ASP A 166 8.25 -3.47 -30.90
N GLY A 167 8.39 -2.65 -29.85
CA GLY A 167 8.76 -3.08 -28.50
C GLY A 167 7.67 -3.83 -27.72
N ASP A 168 8.11 -4.59 -26.72
CA ASP A 168 7.27 -5.33 -25.75
C ASP A 168 7.30 -4.73 -24.33
N ASP A 169 7.97 -3.59 -24.15
CA ASP A 169 7.93 -2.76 -22.94
C ASP A 169 6.54 -2.12 -22.70
N HIS A 170 6.30 -1.61 -21.48
CA HIS A 170 5.15 -0.76 -21.12
C HIS A 170 3.78 -1.21 -21.66
N GLN A 171 3.48 -2.52 -21.55
CA GLN A 171 2.28 -3.16 -22.14
C GLN A 171 0.95 -2.46 -21.83
N ASN A 172 0.78 -1.85 -20.64
CA ASN A 172 -0.41 -1.05 -20.32
C ASN A 172 -0.55 0.19 -21.22
N ILE A 173 0.53 0.91 -21.51
CA ILE A 173 0.49 2.05 -22.45
C ILE A 173 0.16 1.54 -23.84
N ARG A 174 0.82 0.47 -24.28
CA ARG A 174 0.62 -0.15 -25.61
C ARG A 174 -0.79 -0.70 -25.82
N ASN A 175 -1.50 -1.10 -24.77
CA ASN A 175 -2.92 -1.46 -24.86
C ASN A 175 -3.83 -0.23 -24.85
N PHE A 176 -3.58 0.75 -23.98
CA PHE A 176 -4.38 1.97 -23.95
C PHE A 176 -4.30 2.74 -25.29
N MET A 177 -3.16 2.72 -25.98
CA MET A 177 -3.02 3.24 -27.35
C MET A 177 -3.90 2.52 -28.41
N LYS A 178 -4.35 1.29 -28.15
CA LYS A 178 -5.18 0.48 -29.08
C LYS A 178 -6.67 0.55 -28.76
N THR A 179 -7.01 0.56 -27.46
CA THR A 179 -8.40 0.46 -26.99
C THR A 179 -8.93 1.74 -26.36
N GLY A 180 -8.05 2.66 -25.94
CA GLY A 180 -8.41 3.84 -25.16
C GLY A 180 -9.29 3.51 -23.94
N TRP A 181 -10.16 4.44 -23.60
CA TRP A 181 -11.17 4.26 -22.54
C TRP A 181 -12.13 3.09 -22.75
N GLU A 182 -12.42 2.64 -23.98
CA GLU A 182 -13.26 1.45 -24.22
C GLU A 182 -12.62 0.17 -23.65
N GLY A 183 -11.29 0.15 -23.50
CA GLY A 183 -10.56 -0.94 -22.85
C GLY A 183 -10.45 -0.84 -21.33
N VAL A 184 -10.91 0.24 -20.69
CA VAL A 184 -10.78 0.49 -19.25
C VAL A 184 -12.18 0.72 -18.64
N PRO A 185 -12.97 -0.36 -18.44
CA PRO A 185 -14.37 -0.26 -18.03
C PRO A 185 -14.60 0.07 -16.55
N PHE A 186 -13.54 0.17 -15.73
CA PHE A 186 -13.61 0.39 -14.28
C PHE A 186 -14.63 -0.52 -13.54
N GLU A 187 -14.73 -1.80 -13.93
CA GLU A 187 -15.67 -2.78 -13.38
C GLU A 187 -15.61 -2.91 -11.84
N ASN A 188 -14.41 -2.72 -11.26
CA ASN A 188 -14.17 -2.75 -9.81
C ASN A 188 -14.21 -1.35 -9.14
N GLY A 189 -14.50 -0.27 -9.87
CA GLY A 189 -14.38 1.12 -9.43
C GLY A 189 -13.03 1.77 -9.81
N ILE A 190 -12.73 2.93 -9.21
CA ILE A 190 -11.44 3.65 -9.39
C ILE A 190 -10.50 3.46 -8.19
N ALA A 191 -9.20 3.65 -8.43
CA ALA A 191 -8.13 3.46 -7.45
C ALA A 191 -7.89 4.64 -6.49
N LEU A 192 -8.55 5.79 -6.71
CA LEU A 192 -8.26 7.04 -6.01
C LEU A 192 -9.48 7.57 -5.26
N THR A 193 -9.24 8.14 -4.07
CA THR A 193 -10.20 8.98 -3.35
C THR A 193 -9.56 10.34 -3.06
N LYS A 194 -10.24 11.46 -3.38
CA LYS A 194 -9.73 12.80 -3.04
C LYS A 194 -9.50 12.89 -1.54
N LYS A 195 -8.33 13.37 -1.11
CA LYS A 195 -8.09 13.66 0.29
C LYS A 195 -8.97 14.83 0.70
N ASN A 196 -9.54 14.71 1.89
CA ASN A 196 -10.02 15.88 2.62
C ASN A 196 -8.79 16.65 3.12
N VAL A 197 -8.15 17.40 2.22
CA VAL A 197 -7.33 18.55 2.60
C VAL A 197 -8.31 19.60 3.13
N GLY A 198 -8.77 19.37 4.37
CA GLY A 198 -9.46 20.41 5.10
C GLY A 198 -8.55 21.61 5.21
N GLU A 199 -9.11 22.80 5.05
CA GLU A 199 -8.45 24.03 5.48
C GLU A 199 -8.17 23.86 6.97
N ASN A 200 -6.91 23.53 7.31
CA ASN A 200 -6.43 23.53 8.68
C ASN A 200 -6.17 24.98 9.14
N GLU A 201 -7.03 25.91 8.71
CA GLU A 201 -7.34 27.09 9.50
C GLU A 201 -7.89 26.58 10.83
N TRP A 202 -6.99 26.60 11.82
CA TRP A 202 -7.38 26.82 13.20
C TRP A 202 -8.14 28.16 13.25
N ASP A 203 -9.46 28.11 13.09
CA ASP A 203 -10.32 29.24 13.41
C ASP A 203 -10.19 29.55 14.90
N ALA A 204 -9.29 30.50 15.18
CA ALA A 204 -9.00 30.99 16.53
C ALA A 204 -10.19 31.73 17.17
N PHE A 205 -11.30 31.90 16.45
CA PHE A 205 -12.55 32.49 16.93
C PHE A 205 -13.69 31.47 17.13
N ALA A 206 -13.50 30.20 16.76
CA ALA A 206 -14.50 29.14 16.92
C ALA A 206 -14.91 28.93 18.39
N GLU A 207 -13.98 29.08 19.34
CA GLU A 207 -14.26 29.04 20.78
C GLU A 207 -14.73 30.40 21.33
N SER A 208 -15.82 30.94 20.76
CA SER A 208 -16.44 32.20 21.21
C SER A 208 -17.90 32.08 21.70
N TRP A 209 -18.37 30.85 21.98
CA TRP A 209 -19.67 30.59 22.62
C TRP A 209 -19.56 29.66 23.85
N ILE A 210 -19.13 30.25 24.98
CA ILE A 210 -19.43 29.74 26.31
C ILE A 210 -20.43 30.73 26.96
N PRO A 211 -21.71 30.36 27.15
CA PRO A 211 -22.74 31.22 27.76
C PRO A 211 -22.70 31.22 29.30
#